data_AF-A0A497TYP8-F1
#
_entry.id   AF-A0A497TYP8-F1
#
_cell.length_a   1.000
_cell.length_b   1.000
_cell.length_c   1.000
_cell.angle_alpha   90.00
_cell.angle_beta   90.00
_cell.angle_gamma   90.00
#
_symmetry.space_group_name_H-M   'P 1'
#
loop_
_entity.id
_entity.type
_entity.pdbx_description
1 polymer ?
#
loop_
_entity_poly.entity_id
_entity_poly.type
_entity_poly.pdbx_seq_one_letter_code
_entity_poly.pdbx_strand_id
1 'polypeptide(L)'
;MNQDREIVAEKMLRLLQRLYVESDGLTESDGDLQLWYNRGYANGMICALRDLGYGVQISRTVDADSDERIAGQEFLPWGKAYLHGLEMGEKETREVL
;
A
#
# COMPACT_ATOMS: atom_id res chain seq x y z
N MET A 1 -1.65 11.65 -23.58
CA MET A 1 -2.45 10.68 -22.77
C MET A 1 -1.60 9.55 -22.20
N ASN A 2 -0.74 8.85 -22.96
CA ASN A 2 0.05 7.74 -22.38
C ASN A 2 1.23 8.19 -21.48
N GLN A 3 1.87 9.32 -21.81
CA GLN A 3 3.06 9.78 -21.10
C GLN A 3 2.77 10.34 -19.70
N ASP A 4 1.67 11.09 -19.52
CA ASP A 4 1.31 11.65 -18.21
C ASP A 4 0.96 10.55 -17.20
N ARG A 5 0.27 9.50 -17.67
CA ARG A 5 -0.09 8.32 -16.86
C ARG A 5 1.14 7.56 -16.39
N GLU A 6 2.12 7.36 -17.25
CA GLU A 6 3.41 6.73 -16.89
C GLU A 6 4.15 7.57 -15.82
N ILE A 7 4.18 8.90 -15.97
CA ILE A 7 4.81 9.79 -14.97
C ILE A 7 4.11 9.67 -13.60
N VAL A 8 2.78 9.61 -13.59
CA VAL A 8 2.00 9.41 -12.36
C VAL A 8 2.29 8.05 -11.76
N ALA A 9 2.30 6.98 -12.55
CA ALA A 9 2.61 5.63 -12.09
C ALA A 9 4.00 5.54 -11.47
N GLU A 10 5.02 6.17 -12.06
CA GLU A 10 6.35 6.25 -11.47
C GLU A 10 6.36 6.99 -10.12
N LYS A 11 5.60 8.09 -9.99
CA LYS A 11 5.48 8.81 -8.71
C LYS A 11 4.81 7.93 -7.65
N MET A 12 3.79 7.17 -8.03
CA MET A 12 3.13 6.22 -7.14
C MET A 12 4.05 5.09 -6.72
N LEU A 13 4.87 4.53 -7.62
CA LEU A 13 5.87 3.51 -7.26
C LEU A 13 6.92 4.05 -6.28
N ARG A 14 7.35 5.32 -6.44
CA ARG A 14 8.23 5.98 -5.48
C ARG A 14 7.56 6.20 -4.11
N LEU A 15 6.29 6.61 -4.11
CA LEU A 15 5.52 6.72 -2.87
C LEU A 15 5.36 5.36 -2.19
N LEU A 16 5.00 4.33 -2.94
CA LEU A 16 4.87 2.96 -2.47
C LEU A 16 6.15 2.48 -1.77
N GLN A 17 7.30 2.66 -2.42
CA GLN A 17 8.60 2.30 -1.85
C GLN A 17 8.86 3.02 -0.53
N ARG A 18 8.57 4.32 -0.48
CA ARG A 18 8.76 5.13 0.73
C ARG A 18 7.87 4.66 1.87
N LEU A 19 6.58 4.42 1.62
CA LEU A 19 5.65 3.92 2.62
C LEU A 19 6.11 2.56 3.17
N TYR A 20 6.60 1.67 2.29
CA TYR A 20 7.15 0.37 2.70
C TYR A 20 8.37 0.50 3.61
N VAL A 21 9.28 1.43 3.32
CA VAL A 21 10.47 1.69 4.15
C VAL A 21 10.10 2.34 5.48
N GLU A 22 9.19 3.32 5.48
CA GLU A 22 8.77 4.03 6.71
C GLU A 22 7.99 3.11 7.66
N SER A 23 7.25 2.15 7.11
CA SER A 23 6.50 1.15 7.87
C SER A 23 7.24 -0.18 8.04
N ASP A 24 8.53 -0.22 7.71
CA ASP A 24 9.35 -1.41 7.95
C ASP A 24 9.54 -1.63 9.46
N GLY A 25 9.65 -2.89 9.88
CA GLY A 25 9.79 -3.24 11.29
C GLY A 25 8.54 -3.00 12.15
N LEU A 26 7.35 -2.84 11.52
CA LEU A 26 6.07 -2.85 12.22
C LEU A 26 5.94 -4.10 13.10
N THR A 27 5.88 -3.89 14.42
CA THR A 27 5.64 -4.94 15.40
C THR A 27 4.19 -4.90 15.86
N GLU A 28 3.61 -6.07 16.11
CA GLU A 28 2.23 -6.27 16.59
C GLU A 28 2.12 -5.80 18.05
N SER A 29 2.06 -4.48 18.21
CA SER A 29 1.90 -3.77 19.47
C SER A 29 1.06 -2.52 19.21
N ASP A 30 0.66 -1.80 20.27
CA ASP A 30 0.04 -0.45 20.18
C ASP A 30 0.99 0.62 19.58
N GLY A 31 1.91 0.22 18.71
CA GLY A 31 2.74 1.09 17.90
C GLY A 31 1.92 2.04 17.03
N ASP A 32 2.60 3.01 16.45
CA ASP A 32 1.99 4.13 15.74
C ASP A 32 0.96 3.67 14.70
N LEU A 33 -0.32 3.91 14.99
CA LEU A 33 -1.45 3.54 14.12
C LEU A 33 -1.30 4.16 12.72
N GLN A 34 -0.57 5.28 12.61
CA GLN A 34 -0.27 5.89 11.32
C GLN A 34 0.63 5.00 10.47
N LEU A 35 1.59 4.28 11.06
CA LEU A 35 2.44 3.35 10.32
C LEU A 35 1.64 2.15 9.81
N TRP A 36 0.71 1.65 10.61
CA TRP A 36 -0.22 0.58 10.18
C TRP A 36 -1.16 1.05 9.07
N TYR A 37 -1.72 2.25 9.19
CA TYR A 37 -2.48 2.88 8.11
C TYR A 37 -1.62 3.02 6.84
N ASN A 38 -0.40 3.53 6.95
CA ASN A 38 0.50 3.73 5.82
C ASN A 38 0.86 2.40 5.13
N ARG A 39 1.08 1.33 5.90
CA ARG A 39 1.32 -0.01 5.34
C ARG A 39 0.09 -0.54 4.62
N GLY A 40 -1.09 -0.37 5.22
CA GLY A 40 -2.36 -0.70 4.59
C GLY A 40 -2.54 0.05 3.28
N TYR A 41 -2.34 1.36 3.29
CA TYR A 41 -2.42 2.24 2.12
C TYR A 41 -1.48 1.79 1.01
N ALA A 42 -0.23 1.47 1.34
CA ALA A 42 0.72 0.93 0.40
C ALA A 42 0.24 -0.39 -0.24
N ASN A 43 -0.39 -1.28 0.54
CA ASN A 43 -0.95 -2.53 0.03
C ASN A 43 -2.18 -2.28 -0.86
N GLY A 44 -3.00 -1.28 -0.55
CA GLY A 44 -4.10 -0.86 -1.40
C GLY A 44 -3.62 -0.33 -2.74
N MET A 45 -2.56 0.49 -2.73
CA MET A 45 -1.89 0.93 -3.95
C MET A 45 -1.40 -0.26 -4.78
N ILE A 46 -0.82 -1.30 -4.15
CA ILE A 46 -0.35 -2.51 -4.85
C ILE A 46 -1.52 -3.22 -5.53
N CYS A 47 -2.65 -3.40 -4.85
CA CYS A 47 -3.85 -4.02 -5.45
C CYS A 47 -4.28 -3.27 -6.72
N ALA A 48 -4.47 -1.95 -6.62
CA ALA A 48 -4.87 -1.13 -7.76
C ALA A 48 -3.83 -1.13 -8.88
N LEU A 49 -2.54 -0.96 -8.57
CA LEU A 49 -1.47 -0.94 -9.57
C LEU A 49 -1.30 -2.30 -10.28
N ARG A 50 -1.48 -3.42 -9.57
CA ARG A 50 -1.49 -4.76 -10.19
C ARG A 50 -2.62 -4.90 -11.20
N ASP A 51 -3.83 -4.51 -10.82
CA ASP A 51 -5.01 -4.55 -11.70
C ASP A 51 -4.86 -3.66 -12.93
N LEU A 52 -4.13 -2.54 -12.79
CA LEU A 52 -3.83 -1.61 -13.87
C LEU A 52 -2.64 -2.05 -14.75
N GLY A 53 -2.01 -3.19 -14.45
CA GLY A 53 -0.96 -3.81 -15.28
C GLY A 53 0.48 -3.52 -14.85
N TYR A 54 0.71 -2.88 -13.71
CA TYR A 54 2.04 -2.52 -13.21
C TYR A 54 2.70 -3.60 -12.34
N GLY A 55 2.21 -4.84 -12.38
CA GLY A 55 2.67 -5.94 -11.53
C GLY A 55 4.19 -6.20 -11.58
N VAL A 56 4.80 -6.10 -12.76
CA VAL A 56 6.25 -6.29 -12.92
C VAL A 56 7.03 -5.18 -12.22
N GLN A 57 6.60 -3.92 -12.35
CA GLN A 57 7.25 -2.78 -11.71
C GLN A 57 7.17 -2.90 -10.19
N ILE A 58 5.99 -3.25 -9.66
CA ILE A 58 5.79 -3.47 -8.22
C ILE A 58 6.78 -4.51 -7.68
N SER A 59 6.91 -5.66 -8.36
CA SER A 59 7.80 -6.74 -7.94
C SER A 59 9.29 -6.36 -7.92
N ARG A 60 9.67 -5.28 -8.60
CA ARG A 60 11.03 -4.72 -8.58
C ARG A 60 11.21 -3.60 -7.55
N THR A 61 10.12 -3.04 -7.06
CA THR A 61 10.11 -1.88 -6.16
C THR A 61 10.00 -2.27 -4.70
N VAL A 62 9.15 -3.25 -4.38
CA VAL A 62 8.90 -3.71 -3.01
C VAL A 62 8.71 -5.22 -2.96
N ASP A 63 9.09 -5.81 -1.82
CA ASP A 63 8.66 -7.17 -1.44
C ASP A 63 7.31 -7.06 -0.74
N ALA A 64 6.24 -7.28 -1.49
CA ALA A 64 4.88 -7.01 -1.04
C ALA A 64 4.45 -7.96 0.08
N ASP A 65 3.65 -7.45 1.03
CA ASP A 65 3.06 -8.29 2.06
C ASP A 65 2.19 -9.41 1.45
N SER A 66 2.04 -10.50 2.22
CA SER A 66 0.98 -11.48 1.98
C SER A 66 -0.40 -10.83 2.12
N ASP A 67 -1.37 -11.30 1.34
CA ASP A 67 -2.78 -10.90 1.46
C ASP A 67 -3.35 -11.19 2.87
N GLU A 68 -2.72 -12.11 3.61
CA GLU A 68 -3.08 -12.50 4.98
C GLU A 68 -2.35 -11.71 6.08
N ARG A 69 -1.71 -10.56 5.75
CA ARG A 69 -0.82 -9.80 6.66
C ARG A 69 -1.37 -9.54 8.06
N ILE A 70 -2.69 -9.35 8.18
CA ILE A 70 -3.39 -9.03 9.42
C ILE A 70 -4.47 -10.08 9.78
N ALA A 71 -4.40 -11.28 9.21
CA ALA A 71 -5.41 -12.32 9.43
C ALA A 71 -5.60 -12.60 10.92
N GLY A 72 -6.85 -12.49 11.40
CA GLY A 72 -7.21 -12.66 12.81
C GLY A 72 -6.88 -11.46 13.71
N GLN A 73 -6.41 -10.34 13.15
CA GLN A 73 -6.09 -9.09 13.85
C GLN A 73 -6.94 -7.90 13.38
N GLU A 74 -7.89 -8.12 12.46
CA GLU A 74 -8.70 -7.09 11.79
C GLU A 74 -9.49 -6.21 12.77
N PHE A 75 -9.87 -6.77 13.91
CA PHE A 75 -10.65 -6.08 14.94
C PHE A 75 -9.81 -5.24 15.90
N LEU A 76 -8.48 -5.42 15.90
CA LEU A 76 -7.55 -4.68 16.75
C LEU A 76 -7.38 -3.24 16.22
N PRO A 77 -6.95 -2.28 17.07
CA PRO A 77 -6.79 -0.89 16.65
C PRO A 77 -5.91 -0.72 15.40
N TRP A 78 -4.78 -1.42 15.35
CA TRP A 78 -3.89 -1.39 14.18
C TRP A 78 -4.47 -2.12 12.97
N GLY A 79 -5.19 -3.23 13.16
CA GLY A 79 -5.87 -3.95 12.09
C GLY A 79 -6.91 -3.06 11.39
N LYS A 80 -7.68 -2.30 12.17
CA LYS A 80 -8.62 -1.30 11.62
C LYS A 80 -7.91 -0.17 10.88
N ALA A 81 -6.81 0.34 11.42
CA ALA A 81 -6.01 1.37 10.76
C ALA A 81 -5.45 0.87 9.43
N TYR A 82 -4.90 -0.34 9.41
CA TYR A 82 -4.43 -1.01 8.20
C TYR A 82 -5.55 -1.20 7.19
N LEU A 83 -6.72 -1.73 7.58
CA LEU A 83 -7.83 -1.97 6.67
C LEU A 83 -8.36 -0.67 6.06
N HIS A 84 -8.43 0.40 6.86
CA HIS A 84 -8.82 1.70 6.33
C HIS A 84 -7.78 2.24 5.36
N GLY A 85 -6.49 2.10 5.68
CA GLY A 85 -5.40 2.41 4.75
C GLY A 85 -5.56 1.65 3.44
N LEU A 86 -5.76 0.33 3.49
CA LEU A 86 -5.94 -0.55 2.34
C LEU A 86 -7.05 -0.06 1.42
N GLU A 87 -8.24 0.22 1.97
CA GLU A 87 -9.38 0.74 1.22
C GLU A 87 -9.04 2.07 0.54
N MET A 88 -8.45 3.01 1.28
CA MET A 88 -8.13 4.35 0.76
C MET A 88 -7.03 4.30 -0.30
N GLY A 89 -5.98 3.50 -0.09
CA GLY A 89 -4.88 3.35 -1.02
C GLY A 89 -5.32 2.75 -2.35
N GLU A 90 -6.22 1.76 -2.32
CA GLU A 90 -6.79 1.19 -3.54
C GLU A 90 -7.64 2.23 -4.29
N LYS A 91 -8.56 2.87 -3.57
CA LYS A 91 -9.49 3.84 -4.14
C LYS A 91 -8.76 5.02 -4.78
N GLU A 92 -7.90 5.71 -4.02
CA GLU A 92 -7.24 6.94 -4.47
C GLU A 92 -6.25 6.67 -5.60
N THR A 93 -5.61 5.49 -5.63
CA THR A 93 -4.75 5.09 -6.76
C THR A 93 -5.54 5.03 -8.05
N ARG A 94 -6.77 4.48 -8.04
CA ARG A 94 -7.64 4.41 -9.22
C ARG A 94 -8.22 5.77 -9.63
N GLU A 95 -8.39 6.69 -8.69
CA GLU A 95 -8.87 8.05 -8.99
C GLU A 95 -7.82 8.89 -9.72
N VAL A 96 -6.54 8.58 -9.51
CA VAL A 96 -5.42 9.36 -10.02
C VAL A 96 -4.78 8.75 -11.30
N LEU A 97 -4.94 7.44 -11.56
CA LEU A 97 -4.36 6.70 -12.71
C LEU A 97 -5.38 6.25 -13.76
#